data_AF-A0A1G9BPY4-F1
#
_entry.id   AF-A0A1G9BPY4-F1
#
_cell.length_a   1.000
_cell.length_b   1.000
_cell.length_c   1.000
_cell.angle_alpha   90.00
_cell.angle_beta   90.00
_cell.angle_gamma   90.00
#
_symmetry.space_group_name_H-M   'P 1'
#
loop_
_entity.id
_entity.type
_entity.pdbx_description
1 polymer ?
#
loop_
_entity_poly.entity_id
_entity_poly.type
_entity_poly.pdbx_seq_one_letter_code
_entity_poly.pdbx_strand_id
1 'polypeptide(L)'
;MRTDHAPEQGRIDPMYLLLAAHADGAALQQLTADGLPEPSNPEPRLVSAGDLAEVVRGLEERHPRWIWHRTQDWYPALLGAGVELERCYDLTLCGSILAHSEFTAHTDYAQAAEKLTQDDELHQPPRGLQPPAPPPEQGALFDAPAPGQRPGQSLEALRVEYAAQQEALGQAGTDSGADVVPDAGRRQRLQLLLAAESAGAMIAAEMQHTGVPWREELHEQILADHLGPRPGPGQRPAKLESLTAELRLLLKSPALNPDSPQELMRALHRNGIEVKTTRQWELKESSHPAIVPLLAYKKLARLHAANGWAWLDTWVKDGRFQPEYVVGGVVSGRWASRGGGALQIPRQIRGAVHADPGHKLIVADASQLEPRVLVALAQDSKMAEAARDKDLYAGIAAQGFGGDRAKAKVALLGAIYGATTGESGRLMPQLARTYPRAVGFVEQAARDGEAGRTVTSRLGRSSPPPSERWLRSQHSTTAEEQRRADSIARSRGRFTRNFVVQGSAADWAACWLAELRRRLRALRSDGAAVGELVFFLHDEVMVHCPESAVGDCIKAIEDSANAAKELLFGRIPVEFPVSVAVVDSYDNAK
;
A
#
# COMPACT_ATOMS: atom_id res chain seq x y z
N MET A 1 -41.72 41.73 -7.05
CA MET A 1 -40.94 40.69 -7.74
C MET A 1 -40.56 39.68 -6.67
N ARG A 2 -41.29 38.55 -6.62
CA ARG A 2 -41.11 37.51 -5.61
C ARG A 2 -39.77 36.81 -5.86
N THR A 3 -38.91 36.79 -4.87
CA THR A 3 -37.69 35.98 -4.84
C THR A 3 -38.08 34.57 -4.39
N ASP A 4 -38.02 33.61 -5.31
CA ASP A 4 -38.17 32.20 -5.01
C ASP A 4 -36.97 31.73 -4.16
N HIS A 5 -37.23 31.41 -2.89
CA HIS A 5 -36.36 30.58 -2.09
C HIS A 5 -36.54 29.13 -2.55
N ALA A 6 -35.52 28.59 -3.22
CA ALA A 6 -35.38 27.15 -3.36
C ALA A 6 -35.16 26.56 -1.96
N PRO A 7 -35.86 25.48 -1.57
CA PRO A 7 -35.69 24.88 -0.27
C PRO A 7 -34.33 24.20 -0.19
N GLU A 8 -33.55 24.52 0.85
CA GLU A 8 -32.41 23.70 1.29
C GLU A 8 -32.93 22.29 1.56
N GLN A 9 -32.51 21.32 0.74
CA GLN A 9 -32.73 19.91 1.02
C GLN A 9 -32.10 19.60 2.38
N GLY A 10 -32.93 19.17 3.33
CA GLY A 10 -32.55 18.93 4.71
C GLY A 10 -31.30 18.05 4.80
N ARG A 11 -30.24 18.63 5.36
CA ARG A 11 -29.01 17.92 5.69
C ARG A 11 -29.35 16.98 6.86
N ILE A 12 -29.66 15.72 6.55
CA ILE A 12 -29.84 14.66 7.55
C ILE A 12 -28.51 14.58 8.32
N ASP A 13 -28.57 14.74 9.63
CA ASP A 13 -27.38 14.58 10.47
C ASP A 13 -26.80 13.17 10.27
N PRO A 14 -25.49 13.04 10.03
CA PRO A 14 -24.88 11.76 9.76
C PRO A 14 -25.08 10.81 10.95
N MET A 15 -25.59 9.61 10.67
CA MET A 15 -25.75 8.55 11.68
C MET A 15 -24.42 7.83 11.90
N TYR A 16 -24.03 7.63 13.16
CA TYR A 16 -22.83 6.87 13.54
C TYR A 16 -23.24 5.61 14.29
N LEU A 17 -22.76 4.45 13.84
CA LEU A 17 -23.13 3.15 14.39
C LEU A 17 -21.87 2.37 14.79
N LEU A 18 -21.68 2.16 16.09
CA LEU A 18 -20.63 1.32 16.62
C LEU A 18 -21.07 -0.14 16.64
N LEU A 19 -20.25 -1.01 16.04
CA LEU A 19 -20.42 -2.45 16.01
C LEU A 19 -19.29 -3.15 16.78
N ALA A 20 -19.65 -3.95 17.77
CA ALA A 20 -18.71 -4.67 18.64
C ALA A 20 -19.11 -6.15 18.78
N ALA A 21 -18.11 -7.01 19.00
CA ALA A 21 -18.34 -8.43 19.19
C ALA A 21 -19.02 -8.69 20.55
N HIS A 22 -20.00 -9.58 20.58
CA HIS A 22 -20.72 -9.99 21.78
C HIS A 22 -20.82 -11.51 21.85
N ALA A 23 -20.97 -12.10 23.04
CA ALA A 23 -21.06 -13.56 23.21
C ALA A 23 -22.21 -14.18 22.38
N ASP A 24 -23.32 -13.45 22.27
CA ASP A 24 -24.52 -13.86 21.54
C ASP A 24 -24.58 -13.34 20.08
N GLY A 25 -23.48 -12.77 19.55
CA GLY A 25 -23.42 -12.21 18.21
C GLY A 25 -22.70 -10.86 18.18
N ALA A 26 -23.45 -9.78 18.03
CA ALA A 26 -22.92 -8.41 17.96
C ALA A 26 -23.72 -7.44 18.82
N ALA A 27 -23.03 -6.44 19.37
CA ALA A 27 -23.64 -5.29 20.01
C ALA A 27 -23.55 -4.08 19.07
N LEU A 28 -24.69 -3.44 18.84
CA LEU A 28 -24.83 -2.25 18.01
C LEU A 28 -25.24 -1.06 18.88
N GLN A 29 -24.53 0.06 18.80
CA GLN A 29 -24.89 1.28 19.52
C GLN A 29 -24.83 2.49 18.59
N GLN A 30 -25.85 3.35 18.66
CA GLN A 30 -25.84 4.62 17.96
C GLN A 30 -25.05 5.66 18.76
N LEU A 31 -24.14 6.36 18.09
CA LEU A 31 -23.29 7.37 18.69
C LEU A 31 -23.52 8.75 18.07
N THR A 32 -23.12 9.79 18.80
CA THR A 32 -22.89 11.12 18.25
C THR A 32 -21.57 11.15 17.47
N ALA A 33 -21.33 12.23 16.73
CA ALA A 33 -20.07 12.43 16.00
C ALA A 33 -18.84 12.46 16.92
N ASP A 34 -19.01 12.78 18.21
CA ASP A 34 -17.94 12.85 19.22
C ASP A 34 -17.78 11.53 20.01
N GLY A 35 -18.55 10.49 19.67
CA GLY A 35 -18.45 9.16 20.28
C GLY A 35 -19.21 8.97 21.60
N LEU A 36 -20.13 9.87 21.93
CA LEU A 36 -21.06 9.69 23.05
C LEU A 36 -22.27 8.87 22.61
N PRO A 37 -22.94 8.11 23.49
CA PRO A 37 -24.21 7.48 23.16
C PRO A 37 -25.23 8.52 22.68
N GLU A 38 -25.95 8.20 21.61
CA GLU A 38 -27.01 9.04 21.07
C GLU A 38 -28.13 9.22 22.12
N PRO A 39 -28.45 10.46 22.56
CA PRO A 39 -29.46 10.68 23.62
C PRO A 39 -30.84 10.10 23.31
N SER A 40 -31.22 10.06 22.03
CA SER A 40 -32.50 9.49 21.60
C SER A 40 -32.52 7.96 21.60
N ASN A 41 -31.36 7.30 21.61
CA ASN A 41 -31.21 5.85 21.64
C ASN A 41 -29.89 5.42 22.30
N PRO A 42 -29.75 5.60 23.63
CA PRO A 42 -28.47 5.46 24.31
C PRO A 42 -28.07 3.99 24.54
N GLU A 43 -29.05 3.08 24.61
CA GLU A 43 -28.82 1.69 24.96
C GLU A 43 -28.33 0.87 23.76
N PRO A 44 -27.35 -0.04 23.95
CA PRO A 44 -26.91 -0.93 22.88
C PRO A 44 -27.97 -1.99 22.56
N ARG A 45 -28.15 -2.26 21.27
CA ARG A 45 -28.98 -3.34 20.75
C ARG A 45 -28.12 -4.57 20.51
N LEU A 46 -28.46 -5.69 21.14
CA LEU A 46 -27.89 -6.99 20.82
C LEU A 46 -28.53 -7.54 19.54
N VAL A 47 -27.69 -8.07 18.65
CA VAL A 47 -28.08 -8.65 17.37
C VAL A 47 -27.45 -10.04 17.29
N SER A 48 -28.26 -11.05 17.00
CA SER A 48 -27.74 -12.41 16.83
C SER A 48 -26.82 -12.49 15.61
N ALA A 49 -25.89 -13.45 15.60
CA ALA A 49 -25.01 -13.64 14.45
C ALA A 49 -25.78 -13.94 13.14
N GLY A 50 -26.94 -14.62 13.24
CA GLY A 50 -27.78 -14.94 12.08
C GLY A 50 -28.54 -13.74 11.51
N ASP A 51 -28.96 -12.81 12.38
CA ASP A 51 -29.76 -11.64 11.97
C ASP A 51 -28.88 -10.44 11.55
N LEU A 52 -27.57 -10.49 11.83
CA LEU A 52 -26.67 -9.35 11.67
C LEU A 52 -26.69 -8.76 10.25
N ALA A 53 -26.61 -9.60 9.22
CA ALA A 53 -26.59 -9.13 7.84
C ALA A 53 -27.88 -8.41 7.45
N GLU A 54 -29.04 -8.90 7.89
CA GLU A 54 -30.33 -8.27 7.61
C GLU A 54 -30.49 -6.93 8.35
N VAL A 55 -30.12 -6.90 9.63
CA VAL A 55 -30.15 -5.66 10.44
C VAL A 55 -29.22 -4.61 9.84
N VAL A 56 -27.99 -4.99 9.48
CA VAL A 56 -27.03 -4.08 8.85
C VAL A 56 -27.56 -3.56 7.51
N ARG A 57 -28.15 -4.42 6.67
CA ARG A 57 -28.75 -4.02 5.39
C ARG A 57 -29.83 -2.95 5.57
N GLY A 58 -30.75 -3.13 6.52
CA GLY A 58 -31.81 -2.14 6.78
C GLY A 58 -31.28 -0.83 7.38
N LEU A 59 -30.19 -0.88 8.15
CA LEU A 59 -29.56 0.33 8.69
C LEU A 59 -28.77 1.10 7.62
N GLU A 60 -28.19 0.40 6.64
CA GLU A 60 -27.41 0.97 5.56
C GLU A 60 -28.23 1.91 4.66
N GLU A 61 -29.55 1.76 4.58
CA GLU A 61 -30.45 2.68 3.86
C GLU A 61 -30.37 4.13 4.35
N ARG A 62 -29.89 4.34 5.59
CA ARG A 62 -29.66 5.67 6.17
C ARG A 62 -28.22 6.16 5.99
N HIS A 63 -27.43 5.43 5.22
CA HIS A 63 -26.03 5.71 4.90
C HIS A 63 -25.19 6.01 6.16
N PRO A 64 -25.22 5.19 7.22
CA PRO A 64 -24.49 5.48 8.44
C PRO A 64 -22.97 5.42 8.20
N ARG A 65 -22.20 6.00 9.12
CA ARG A 65 -20.78 5.71 9.28
C ARG A 65 -20.65 4.57 10.28
N TRP A 66 -20.25 3.40 9.81
CA TRP A 66 -19.98 2.26 10.66
C TRP A 66 -18.65 2.43 11.40
N ILE A 67 -18.64 2.20 12.71
CA ILE A 67 -17.46 2.28 13.55
C ILE A 67 -17.21 0.88 14.08
N TRP A 68 -15.98 0.40 13.97
CA TRP A 68 -15.58 -0.91 14.48
C TRP A 68 -14.09 -0.95 14.76
N HIS A 69 -13.68 -1.95 15.53
CA HIS A 69 -12.27 -2.18 15.84
C HIS A 69 -11.41 -2.32 14.57
N ARG A 70 -11.79 -3.25 13.67
CA ARG A 70 -11.14 -3.49 12.37
C ARG A 70 -12.17 -3.88 11.33
N THR A 71 -12.02 -3.36 10.11
CA THR A 71 -12.90 -3.67 8.98
C THR A 71 -12.87 -5.15 8.60
N GLN A 72 -11.70 -5.79 8.68
CA GLN A 72 -11.52 -7.22 8.37
C GLN A 72 -12.29 -8.16 9.32
N ASP A 73 -12.64 -7.68 10.51
CA ASP A 73 -13.36 -8.50 11.50
C ASP A 73 -14.88 -8.55 11.19
N TRP A 74 -15.40 -7.68 10.30
CA TRP A 74 -16.84 -7.53 10.04
C TRP A 74 -17.21 -7.57 8.55
N TYR A 75 -16.57 -6.73 7.74
CA TYR A 75 -17.04 -6.45 6.40
C TYR A 75 -16.93 -7.65 5.42
N PRO A 76 -15.90 -8.51 5.48
CA PRO A 76 -15.86 -9.70 4.61
C PRO A 76 -17.06 -10.65 4.78
N ALA A 77 -17.54 -10.84 6.01
CA ALA A 77 -18.72 -11.69 6.27
C ALA A 77 -20.01 -11.04 5.75
N LEU A 78 -20.12 -9.71 5.87
CA LEU A 78 -21.23 -8.93 5.33
C LEU A 78 -21.27 -8.97 3.80
N LEU A 79 -20.10 -8.82 3.15
CA LEU A 79 -19.96 -8.99 1.70
C LEU A 79 -20.39 -10.39 1.25
N GLY A 80 -19.97 -11.45 1.97
CA GLY A 80 -20.43 -12.82 1.73
C GLY A 80 -21.94 -13.01 1.84
N ALA A 81 -22.62 -12.17 2.62
CA ALA A 81 -24.09 -12.13 2.74
C ALA A 81 -24.77 -11.11 1.78
N GLY A 82 -24.02 -10.54 0.83
CA GLY A 82 -24.51 -9.58 -0.15
C GLY A 82 -24.83 -8.20 0.45
N VAL A 83 -24.16 -7.81 1.53
CA VAL A 83 -24.33 -6.50 2.19
C VAL A 83 -23.09 -5.65 1.96
N GLU A 84 -23.25 -4.59 1.17
CA GLU A 84 -22.18 -3.63 0.90
C GLU A 84 -22.42 -2.33 1.66
N LEU A 85 -21.38 -1.79 2.30
CA LEU A 85 -21.49 -0.63 3.19
C LEU A 85 -20.85 0.58 2.56
N GLU A 86 -21.38 1.78 2.74
CA GLU A 86 -20.85 2.98 2.10
C GLU A 86 -19.63 3.53 2.84
N ARG A 87 -19.69 3.63 4.17
CA ARG A 87 -18.71 4.39 4.97
C ARG A 87 -18.38 3.67 6.26
N CYS A 88 -17.10 3.69 6.63
CA CYS A 88 -16.68 3.26 7.95
C CYS A 88 -15.67 4.20 8.62
N TYR A 89 -15.34 3.88 9.86
CA TYR A 89 -14.24 4.38 10.65
C TYR A 89 -13.56 3.19 11.30
N ASP A 90 -12.36 2.85 10.82
CA ASP A 90 -11.56 1.73 11.33
C ASP A 90 -10.69 2.21 12.50
N LEU A 91 -11.06 1.86 13.74
CA LEU A 91 -10.40 2.36 14.94
C LEU A 91 -8.91 2.01 14.98
N THR A 92 -8.53 0.83 14.47
CA THR A 92 -7.13 0.39 14.49
C THR A 92 -6.27 1.21 13.52
N LEU A 93 -6.75 1.41 12.29
CA LEU A 93 -6.02 2.19 11.28
C LEU A 93 -5.95 3.67 11.67
N CYS A 94 -7.09 4.24 12.09
CA CYS A 94 -7.18 5.62 12.50
C CYS A 94 -6.34 5.92 13.74
N GLY A 95 -6.42 5.06 14.76
CA GLY A 95 -5.64 5.19 15.99
C GLY A 95 -4.14 5.11 15.72
N SER A 96 -3.70 4.21 14.82
CA SER A 96 -2.28 4.12 14.44
C SER A 96 -1.77 5.40 13.79
N ILE A 97 -2.59 6.10 12.99
CA ILE A 97 -2.24 7.38 12.37
C ILE A 97 -2.18 8.48 13.44
N LEU A 98 -3.21 8.59 14.28
CA LEU A 98 -3.33 9.61 15.33
C LEU A 98 -2.22 9.48 16.39
N ALA A 99 -1.84 8.26 16.75
CA ALA A 99 -0.76 8.00 17.70
C ALA A 99 0.61 8.48 17.21
N HIS A 100 0.86 8.43 15.90
CA HIS A 100 2.16 8.76 15.31
C HIS A 100 2.22 10.15 14.68
N SER A 101 1.08 10.78 14.38
CA SER A 101 1.04 12.06 13.68
C SER A 101 1.60 13.20 14.55
N GLU A 102 2.51 13.99 13.98
CA GLU A 102 2.97 15.25 14.60
C GLU A 102 1.82 16.26 14.78
N PHE A 103 0.72 16.14 14.03
CA PHE A 103 -0.43 17.03 14.20
C PHE A 103 -1.19 16.77 15.50
N THR A 104 -1.04 15.59 16.09
CA THR A 104 -1.71 15.18 17.34
C THR A 104 -0.72 14.85 18.44
N ALA A 105 0.58 15.05 18.23
CA ALA A 105 1.64 14.67 19.17
C ALA A 105 1.50 15.31 20.56
N HIS A 106 0.85 16.47 20.66
CA HIS A 106 0.57 17.18 21.92
C HIS A 106 -0.66 16.66 22.68
N THR A 107 -1.49 15.84 22.05
CA THR A 107 -2.73 15.32 22.65
C THR A 107 -2.43 14.17 23.62
N ASP A 108 -3.24 14.02 24.66
CA ASP A 108 -3.13 12.92 25.63
C ASP A 108 -3.20 11.55 24.93
N TYR A 109 -4.03 11.43 23.89
CA TYR A 109 -4.15 10.22 23.07
C TYR A 109 -2.80 9.78 22.48
N ALA A 110 -2.07 10.70 21.84
CA ALA A 110 -0.79 10.38 21.20
C ALA A 110 0.36 10.21 22.22
N GLN A 111 0.26 10.81 23.41
CA GLN A 111 1.24 10.66 24.48
C GLN A 111 1.09 9.33 25.24
N ALA A 112 -0.15 8.85 25.39
CA ALA A 112 -0.45 7.58 26.03
C ALA A 112 -0.22 6.36 25.11
N ALA A 113 -0.22 6.57 23.79
CA ALA A 113 -0.04 5.51 22.82
C ALA A 113 1.40 4.94 22.81
N GLU A 114 1.50 3.62 22.75
CA GLU A 114 2.78 2.95 22.49
C GLU A 114 3.20 3.19 21.03
N LYS A 115 4.32 3.90 20.84
CA LYS A 115 4.84 4.23 19.51
C LYS A 115 5.83 3.15 19.07
N LEU A 116 5.57 2.55 17.91
CA LEU A 116 6.58 1.71 17.28
C LEU A 116 7.72 2.60 16.79
N THR A 117 8.95 2.08 16.92
CA THR A 117 10.14 2.75 16.42
C THR A 117 10.52 2.24 15.04
N GLN A 118 11.44 2.94 14.37
CA GLN A 118 11.94 2.56 13.05
C GLN A 118 12.53 1.13 13.01
N ASP A 119 13.12 0.63 14.09
CA ASP A 119 13.69 -0.72 14.11
C ASP A 119 12.61 -1.81 14.22
N ASP A 120 11.44 -1.50 14.79
CA ASP A 120 10.31 -2.43 14.89
C ASP A 120 9.75 -2.77 13.49
N GLU A 121 9.84 -1.84 12.53
CA GLU A 121 9.50 -2.11 11.13
C GLU A 121 10.39 -3.14 10.46
N LEU A 122 11.69 -3.16 10.81
CA LEU A 122 12.66 -4.07 10.18
C LEU A 122 12.53 -5.50 10.68
N HIS A 123 11.93 -5.70 11.86
CA HIS A 123 11.83 -6.98 12.53
C HIS A 123 10.42 -7.56 12.56
N GLN A 124 9.37 -6.75 12.34
CA GLN A 124 8.01 -7.24 12.29
C GLN A 124 7.66 -7.75 10.87
N PRO A 125 7.16 -8.98 10.71
CA PRO A 125 6.44 -9.33 9.49
C PRO A 125 5.24 -8.38 9.32
N PRO A 126 4.73 -8.16 8.09
CA PRO A 126 3.62 -7.22 7.84
C PRO A 126 2.51 -7.41 8.86
N ARG A 127 2.14 -6.32 9.57
CA ARG A 127 1.19 -6.38 10.69
C ARG A 127 -0.06 -7.18 10.27
N GLY A 128 -0.28 -8.32 10.92
CA GLY A 128 -1.49 -9.12 10.74
C GLY A 128 -1.33 -10.50 10.11
N LEU A 129 -0.17 -11.16 10.16
CA LEU A 129 -0.13 -12.60 9.89
C LEU A 129 -0.98 -13.37 10.92
N GLN A 130 -2.26 -13.61 10.61
CA GLN A 130 -2.87 -14.86 11.06
C GLN A 130 -2.18 -16.00 10.28
N PRO A 131 -1.90 -17.15 10.90
CA PRO A 131 -1.39 -18.29 10.16
C PRO A 131 -2.36 -18.65 9.02
N PRO A 132 -1.85 -19.08 7.84
CA PRO A 132 -2.71 -19.57 6.78
C PRO A 132 -3.63 -20.66 7.34
N ALA A 133 -4.87 -20.73 6.83
CA ALA A 133 -5.76 -21.83 7.15
C ALA A 133 -5.03 -23.16 6.87
N PRO A 134 -5.02 -24.13 7.79
CA PRO A 134 -4.34 -25.40 7.57
C PRO A 134 -4.93 -26.10 6.33
N PRO A 135 -4.13 -26.89 5.59
CA PRO A 135 -4.62 -27.70 4.48
C PRO A 135 -5.80 -28.57 4.92
N PRO A 136 -6.81 -28.82 4.05
CA PRO A 136 -7.98 -29.64 4.40
C PRO A 136 -7.62 -31.07 4.82
N GLU A 137 -6.41 -31.54 4.51
CA GLU A 137 -5.91 -32.87 4.87
C GLU A 137 -5.18 -32.95 6.22
N GLN A 138 -4.93 -31.82 6.91
CA GLN A 138 -4.33 -31.80 8.25
C GLN A 138 -5.43 -31.65 9.30
N GLY A 139 -5.88 -32.80 9.83
CA GLY A 139 -6.78 -32.86 10.98
C GLY A 139 -6.28 -32.01 12.15
N ALA A 140 -7.22 -31.29 12.77
CA ALA A 140 -7.03 -30.35 13.86
C ALA A 140 -6.12 -30.89 14.98
N LEU A 141 -4.88 -30.39 15.04
CA LEU A 141 -3.97 -30.61 16.18
C LEU A 141 -3.77 -29.34 17.03
N PHE A 142 -4.36 -28.22 16.60
CA PHE A 142 -4.47 -27.01 17.40
C PHE A 142 -5.93 -26.55 17.31
N ASP A 143 -6.72 -26.88 18.32
CA ASP A 143 -8.01 -26.23 18.51
C ASP A 143 -7.78 -24.72 18.57
N ALA A 144 -8.32 -24.00 17.58
CA ALA A 144 -8.36 -22.56 17.64
C ALA A 144 -9.12 -22.16 18.92
N PRO A 145 -8.59 -21.27 19.78
CA PRO A 145 -9.36 -20.82 20.93
C PRO A 145 -10.67 -20.23 20.42
N ALA A 146 -11.77 -20.64 21.04
CA ALA A 146 -13.11 -20.09 20.78
C ALA A 146 -13.06 -18.54 20.76
N PRO A 147 -13.91 -17.86 19.98
CA PRO A 147 -13.97 -16.40 19.94
C PRO A 147 -14.53 -15.86 21.27
N GLY A 148 -13.68 -15.87 22.31
CA GLY A 148 -13.94 -15.35 23.64
C GLY A 148 -12.98 -14.21 23.91
N GLN A 149 -13.52 -13.00 23.87
CA GLN A 149 -12.97 -11.73 24.39
C GLN A 149 -11.45 -11.60 24.45
N ARG A 150 -10.87 -10.99 23.41
CA ARG A 150 -9.55 -10.35 23.53
C ARG A 150 -9.71 -9.08 24.39
N PRO A 151 -8.82 -8.81 25.38
CA PRO A 151 -8.87 -7.58 26.16
C PRO A 151 -8.88 -6.35 25.22
N GLY A 152 -9.81 -5.42 25.42
CA GLY A 152 -9.94 -4.20 24.59
C GLY A 152 -10.98 -4.23 23.47
N GLN A 153 -11.78 -5.29 23.33
CA GLN A 153 -12.82 -5.39 22.28
C GLN A 153 -14.27 -5.25 22.77
N SER A 154 -14.51 -4.92 24.04
CA SER A 154 -15.87 -4.64 24.53
C SER A 154 -16.43 -3.39 23.86
N LEU A 155 -17.76 -3.33 23.67
CA LEU A 155 -18.45 -2.15 23.13
C LEU A 155 -18.02 -0.85 23.83
N GLU A 156 -18.00 -0.83 25.16
CA GLU A 156 -17.62 0.34 25.95
C GLU A 156 -16.18 0.80 25.67
N ALA A 157 -15.23 -0.14 25.63
CA ALA A 157 -13.84 0.16 25.28
C ALA A 157 -13.71 0.77 23.87
N LEU A 158 -14.40 0.21 22.87
CA LEU A 158 -14.37 0.74 21.50
C LEU A 158 -15.02 2.12 21.39
N ARG A 159 -16.07 2.37 22.18
CA ARG A 159 -16.73 3.68 22.28
C ARG A 159 -15.80 4.74 22.90
N VAL A 160 -15.15 4.41 24.01
CA VAL A 160 -14.14 5.27 24.67
C VAL A 160 -12.98 5.55 23.72
N GLU A 161 -12.48 4.53 23.02
CA GLU A 161 -11.43 4.67 22.02
C GLU A 161 -11.84 5.61 20.88
N TYR A 162 -13.05 5.43 20.33
CA TYR A 162 -13.57 6.31 19.28
C TYR A 162 -13.65 7.77 19.74
N ALA A 163 -14.20 8.01 20.93
CA ALA A 163 -14.33 9.35 21.51
C ALA A 163 -12.94 10.01 21.70
N ALA A 164 -11.97 9.27 22.25
CA ALA A 164 -10.61 9.76 22.44
C ALA A 164 -9.92 10.11 21.09
N GLN A 165 -10.17 9.31 20.04
CA GLN A 165 -9.69 9.61 18.69
C GLN A 165 -10.34 10.87 18.10
N GLN A 166 -11.65 11.10 18.33
CA GLN A 166 -12.33 12.32 17.87
C GLN A 166 -11.84 13.56 18.60
N GLU A 167 -11.59 13.46 19.90
CA GLU A 167 -11.00 14.53 20.71
C GLU A 167 -9.61 14.91 20.18
N ALA A 168 -8.73 13.91 19.99
CA ALA A 168 -7.39 14.12 19.44
C ALA A 168 -7.44 14.79 18.05
N LEU A 169 -8.32 14.32 17.16
CA LEU A 169 -8.54 14.94 15.85
C LEU A 169 -9.05 16.39 15.97
N GLY A 170 -9.92 16.66 16.94
CA GLY A 170 -10.42 18.00 17.25
C GLY A 170 -9.31 18.98 17.62
N GLN A 171 -8.28 18.49 18.33
CA GLN A 171 -7.10 19.25 18.77
C GLN A 171 -5.97 19.30 17.73
N ALA A 172 -6.08 18.60 16.60
CA ALA A 172 -5.01 18.55 15.59
C ALA A 172 -4.69 19.91 14.92
N GLY A 173 -5.58 20.89 15.06
CA GLY A 173 -5.42 22.27 14.57
C GLY A 173 -5.03 23.29 15.62
N THR A 174 -4.88 22.90 16.90
CA THR A 174 -4.49 23.81 17.98
C THR A 174 -2.99 23.65 18.23
N ASP A 175 -2.20 24.68 17.91
CA ASP A 175 -0.77 24.66 18.17
C ASP A 175 -0.49 24.66 19.69
N SER A 176 0.41 23.78 20.12
CA SER A 176 0.92 23.69 21.49
C SER A 176 2.17 24.57 21.73
N GLY A 177 2.51 25.46 20.79
CA GLY A 177 3.67 26.36 20.89
C GLY A 177 3.41 27.74 20.30
N ALA A 178 3.91 28.79 20.99
CA ALA A 178 3.64 30.19 20.71
C ALA A 178 4.26 30.76 19.40
N ASP A 179 5.09 29.98 18.68
CA ASP A 179 5.93 30.49 17.58
C ASP A 179 5.70 29.81 16.21
N VAL A 180 4.59 29.09 16.01
CA VAL A 180 4.25 28.49 14.71
C VAL A 180 2.97 29.13 14.18
N VAL A 181 2.99 29.53 12.90
CA VAL A 181 1.80 30.04 12.21
C VAL A 181 0.76 28.92 12.15
N PRO A 182 -0.48 29.12 12.67
CA PRO A 182 -1.52 28.11 12.61
C PRO A 182 -1.81 27.69 11.18
N ASP A 183 -1.51 26.44 10.83
CA ASP A 183 -2.01 25.84 9.59
C ASP A 183 -3.45 25.37 9.85
N ALA A 184 -4.40 26.27 9.61
CA ALA A 184 -5.84 26.06 9.82
C ALA A 184 -6.41 24.85 9.06
N GLY A 185 -5.63 24.20 8.18
CA GLY A 185 -5.99 23.01 7.43
C GLY A 185 -5.54 21.66 8.02
N ARG A 186 -4.76 21.62 9.11
CA ARG A 186 -4.21 20.35 9.65
C ARG A 186 -5.29 19.34 10.02
N ARG A 187 -6.33 19.80 10.72
CA ARG A 187 -7.47 18.95 11.12
C ARG A 187 -8.16 18.34 9.90
N GLN A 188 -8.44 19.13 8.87
CA GLN A 188 -9.14 18.69 7.67
C GLN A 188 -8.28 17.72 6.85
N ARG A 189 -6.97 17.97 6.75
CA ARG A 189 -6.00 17.07 6.12
C ARG A 189 -5.97 15.72 6.83
N LEU A 190 -5.87 15.73 8.16
CA LEU A 190 -5.85 14.51 8.95
C LEU A 190 -7.18 13.76 8.87
N GLN A 191 -8.32 14.46 8.95
CA GLN A 191 -9.64 13.87 8.78
C GLN A 191 -9.80 13.20 7.40
N LEU A 192 -9.29 13.82 6.34
CA LEU A 192 -9.26 13.24 5.01
C LEU A 192 -8.41 11.96 4.97
N LEU A 193 -7.24 11.95 5.62
CA LEU A 193 -6.40 10.75 5.72
C LEU A 193 -7.12 9.61 6.42
N LEU A 194 -7.75 9.86 7.57
CA LEU A 194 -8.48 8.84 8.33
C LEU A 194 -9.66 8.27 7.53
N ALA A 195 -10.37 9.13 6.80
CA ALA A 195 -11.46 8.70 5.92
C ALA A 195 -10.95 7.88 4.73
N ALA A 196 -9.84 8.29 4.11
CA ALA A 196 -9.22 7.58 2.99
C ALA A 196 -8.67 6.21 3.42
N GLU A 197 -8.05 6.12 4.61
CA GLU A 197 -7.51 4.86 5.14
C GLU A 197 -8.65 3.87 5.49
N SER A 198 -9.73 4.37 6.11
CA SER A 198 -10.92 3.57 6.40
C SER A 198 -11.62 3.10 5.12
N ALA A 199 -11.73 3.96 4.10
CA ALA A 199 -12.22 3.57 2.78
C ALA A 199 -11.30 2.51 2.14
N GLY A 200 -9.99 2.66 2.28
CA GLY A 200 -9.01 1.68 1.84
C GLY A 200 -9.24 0.29 2.43
N ALA A 201 -9.56 0.20 3.72
CA ALA A 201 -9.88 -1.07 4.37
C ALA A 201 -11.12 -1.76 3.78
N MET A 202 -12.15 -0.99 3.42
CA MET A 202 -13.33 -1.52 2.73
C MET A 202 -12.99 -1.98 1.31
N ILE A 203 -12.21 -1.20 0.57
CA ILE A 203 -11.76 -1.52 -0.80
C ILE A 203 -10.92 -2.79 -0.82
N ALA A 204 -10.05 -2.96 0.16
CA ALA A 204 -9.26 -4.18 0.34
C ALA A 204 -10.16 -5.41 0.49
N ALA A 205 -11.20 -5.33 1.34
CA ALA A 205 -12.16 -6.41 1.53
C ALA A 205 -13.01 -6.68 0.27
N GLU A 206 -13.43 -5.63 -0.43
CA GLU A 206 -14.17 -5.73 -1.71
C GLU A 206 -13.32 -6.39 -2.80
N MET A 207 -12.08 -5.95 -2.99
CA MET A 207 -11.16 -6.57 -3.96
C MET A 207 -10.85 -8.02 -3.62
N GLN A 208 -10.72 -8.36 -2.33
CA GLN A 208 -10.52 -9.74 -1.90
C GLN A 208 -11.77 -10.60 -2.17
N HIS A 209 -12.96 -10.04 -1.94
CA HIS A 209 -14.23 -10.72 -2.19
C HIS A 209 -14.47 -10.98 -3.68
N THR A 210 -14.35 -9.93 -4.51
CA THR A 210 -14.51 -10.04 -5.97
C THR A 210 -13.40 -10.89 -6.59
N GLY A 211 -12.14 -10.60 -6.24
CA GLY A 211 -10.96 -11.23 -6.80
C GLY A 211 -10.65 -10.86 -8.26
N VAL A 212 -9.39 -10.95 -8.64
CA VAL A 212 -8.95 -10.72 -10.02
C VAL A 212 -9.31 -11.93 -10.87
N PRO A 213 -9.96 -11.78 -12.04
CA PRO A 213 -10.29 -12.92 -12.89
C PRO A 213 -9.00 -13.62 -13.37
N TRP A 214 -8.96 -14.93 -13.17
CA TRP A 214 -7.76 -15.75 -13.33
C TRP A 214 -8.08 -17.06 -14.06
N ARG A 215 -7.28 -17.39 -15.08
CA ARG A 215 -7.36 -18.65 -15.84
C ARG A 215 -6.31 -19.61 -15.30
N GLU A 216 -6.74 -20.50 -14.42
CA GLU A 216 -5.87 -21.50 -13.78
C GLU A 216 -5.16 -22.38 -14.81
N GLU A 217 -5.90 -22.86 -15.82
CA GLU A 217 -5.36 -23.68 -16.91
C GLU A 217 -4.21 -22.99 -17.67
N LEU A 218 -4.34 -21.68 -17.95
CA LEU A 218 -3.28 -20.91 -18.60
C LEU A 218 -2.07 -20.76 -17.68
N HIS A 219 -2.29 -20.55 -16.37
CA HIS A 219 -1.20 -20.49 -15.41
C HIS A 219 -0.45 -21.83 -15.35
N GLU A 220 -1.17 -22.94 -15.23
CA GLU A 220 -0.57 -24.27 -15.20
C GLU A 220 0.20 -24.58 -16.49
N GLN A 221 -0.34 -24.20 -17.65
CA GLN A 221 0.35 -24.34 -18.94
C GLN A 221 1.64 -23.52 -18.98
N ILE A 222 1.63 -22.26 -18.54
CA ILE A 222 2.82 -21.41 -18.48
C ILE A 222 3.88 -22.04 -17.56
N LEU A 223 3.47 -22.58 -16.41
CA LEU A 223 4.39 -23.27 -15.49
C LEU A 223 4.94 -24.54 -16.13
N ALA A 224 4.10 -25.35 -16.78
CA ALA A 224 4.52 -26.56 -17.49
C ALA A 224 5.56 -26.25 -18.58
N ASP A 225 5.32 -25.19 -19.36
CA ASP A 225 6.22 -24.73 -20.40
C ASP A 225 7.56 -24.23 -19.86
N HIS A 226 7.60 -23.64 -18.67
CA HIS A 226 8.83 -23.09 -18.08
C HIS A 226 9.58 -24.06 -17.17
N LEU A 227 8.89 -24.97 -16.49
CA LEU A 227 9.42 -25.80 -15.41
C LEU A 227 9.32 -27.32 -15.69
N GLY A 228 8.53 -27.73 -16.69
CA GLY A 228 8.13 -29.13 -16.91
C GLY A 228 6.83 -29.47 -16.18
N PRO A 229 6.35 -30.72 -16.27
CA PRO A 229 5.11 -31.14 -15.63
C PRO A 229 5.14 -30.87 -14.12
N ARG A 230 3.96 -30.64 -13.53
CA ARG A 230 3.81 -30.39 -12.09
C ARG A 230 4.51 -31.50 -11.30
N PRO A 231 5.50 -31.18 -10.45
CA PRO A 231 6.26 -32.19 -9.72
C PRO A 231 5.39 -32.85 -8.65
N GLY A 232 5.74 -34.08 -8.26
CA GLY A 232 5.17 -34.70 -7.07
C GLY A 232 5.54 -33.93 -5.79
N PRO A 233 4.80 -34.10 -4.68
CA PRO A 233 5.10 -33.43 -3.42
C PRO A 233 6.56 -33.60 -2.98
N GLY A 234 7.22 -32.49 -2.65
CA GLY A 234 8.62 -32.48 -2.22
C GLY A 234 9.67 -32.66 -3.33
N GLN A 235 9.25 -32.83 -4.59
CA GLN A 235 10.17 -32.96 -5.72
C GLN A 235 10.46 -31.61 -6.39
N ARG A 236 11.66 -31.49 -6.96
CA ARG A 236 12.04 -30.33 -7.78
C ARG A 236 11.46 -30.48 -9.19
N PRO A 237 10.98 -29.40 -9.83
CA PRO A 237 10.57 -29.43 -11.23
C PRO A 237 11.67 -29.94 -12.17
N ALA A 238 11.30 -30.69 -13.20
CA ALA A 238 12.23 -31.40 -14.08
C ALA A 238 13.27 -30.48 -14.74
N LYS A 239 12.89 -29.28 -15.18
CA LYS A 239 13.84 -28.33 -15.79
C LYS A 239 14.83 -27.74 -14.79
N LEU A 240 14.40 -27.52 -13.55
CA LEU A 240 15.30 -27.10 -12.47
C LEU A 240 16.26 -28.22 -12.07
N GLU A 241 15.81 -29.48 -12.06
CA GLU A 241 16.69 -30.62 -11.78
C GLU A 241 17.73 -30.82 -12.90
N SER A 242 17.33 -30.67 -14.17
CA SER A 242 18.26 -30.69 -15.31
C SER A 242 19.35 -29.63 -15.20
N LEU A 243 18.98 -28.37 -14.91
CA LEU A 243 19.93 -27.28 -14.67
C LEU A 243 20.81 -27.54 -13.45
N THR A 244 20.28 -28.17 -12.41
CA THR A 244 21.06 -28.56 -11.23
C THR A 244 22.13 -29.59 -11.60
N ALA A 245 21.79 -30.60 -12.40
CA ALA A 245 22.74 -31.60 -12.88
C ALA A 245 23.84 -30.97 -13.76
N GLU A 246 23.48 -30.04 -14.64
CA GLU A 246 24.43 -29.28 -15.45
C GLU A 246 25.39 -28.44 -14.58
N LEU A 247 24.85 -27.73 -13.59
CA LEU A 247 25.65 -26.93 -12.64
C LEU A 247 26.59 -27.81 -11.82
N ARG A 248 26.14 -28.98 -11.35
CA ARG A 248 26.98 -29.95 -10.63
C ARG A 248 28.18 -30.39 -11.47
N LEU A 249 27.98 -30.60 -12.77
CA LEU A 249 29.04 -30.98 -13.70
C LEU A 249 30.00 -29.82 -13.98
N LEU A 250 29.48 -28.64 -14.34
CA LEU A 250 30.28 -27.47 -14.70
C LEU A 250 31.08 -26.90 -13.51
N LEU A 251 30.53 -26.98 -12.30
CA LEU A 251 31.20 -26.54 -11.07
C LEU A 251 31.92 -27.68 -10.33
N LYS A 252 32.01 -28.88 -10.95
CA LYS A 252 32.69 -30.05 -10.37
C LYS A 252 32.28 -30.32 -8.91
N SER A 253 30.98 -30.19 -8.64
CA SER A 253 30.41 -30.25 -7.28
C SER A 253 29.18 -31.14 -7.27
N PRO A 254 29.33 -32.48 -7.19
CA PRO A 254 28.24 -33.45 -7.36
C PRO A 254 27.09 -33.31 -6.37
N ALA A 255 27.37 -32.84 -5.15
CA ALA A 255 26.37 -32.65 -4.10
C ALA A 255 25.79 -31.23 -4.04
N LEU A 256 26.10 -30.35 -5.01
CA LEU A 256 25.66 -28.96 -4.98
C LEU A 256 24.12 -28.86 -4.89
N ASN A 257 23.63 -28.10 -3.92
CA ASN A 257 22.28 -27.56 -3.92
C ASN A 257 22.30 -26.06 -4.32
N PRO A 258 21.85 -25.70 -5.54
CA PRO A 258 21.86 -24.31 -5.99
C PRO A 258 20.93 -23.38 -5.21
N ASP A 259 19.97 -23.92 -4.45
CA ASP A 259 19.06 -23.16 -3.59
C ASP A 259 19.73 -22.67 -2.29
N SER A 260 20.86 -23.26 -1.91
CA SER A 260 21.65 -22.87 -0.74
C SER A 260 22.67 -21.78 -1.13
N PRO A 261 22.47 -20.50 -0.70
CA PRO A 261 23.37 -19.42 -1.10
C PRO A 261 24.81 -19.67 -0.67
N GLN A 262 25.02 -20.29 0.50
CA GLN A 262 26.34 -20.59 1.03
C GLN A 262 27.05 -21.67 0.21
N GLU A 263 26.36 -22.74 -0.14
CA GLU A 263 26.94 -23.82 -0.98
C GLU A 263 27.25 -23.32 -2.39
N LEU A 264 26.34 -22.54 -2.98
CA LEU A 264 26.52 -21.95 -4.29
C LEU A 264 27.75 -21.03 -4.30
N MET A 265 27.88 -20.12 -3.35
CA MET A 265 29.05 -19.23 -3.26
C MET A 265 30.36 -20.01 -3.13
N ARG A 266 30.40 -21.04 -2.26
CA ARG A 266 31.58 -21.90 -2.13
C ARG A 266 31.91 -22.64 -3.43
N ALA A 267 30.90 -23.13 -4.16
CA ALA A 267 31.10 -23.81 -5.42
C ALA A 267 31.60 -22.86 -6.53
N LEU A 268 31.09 -21.63 -6.58
CA LEU A 268 31.57 -20.59 -7.50
C LEU A 268 33.05 -20.25 -7.23
N HIS A 269 33.40 -19.94 -5.98
CA HIS A 269 34.79 -19.58 -5.60
C HIS A 269 35.78 -20.71 -5.89
N ARG A 270 35.42 -21.97 -5.62
CA ARG A 270 36.29 -23.13 -5.94
C ARG A 270 36.59 -23.30 -7.43
N ASN A 271 35.76 -22.75 -8.31
CA ASN A 271 35.95 -22.79 -9.75
C ASN A 271 36.48 -21.47 -10.32
N GLY A 272 37.08 -20.62 -9.47
CA GLY A 272 37.69 -19.36 -9.91
C GLY A 272 36.69 -18.26 -10.28
N ILE A 273 35.42 -18.38 -9.87
CA ILE A 273 34.40 -17.35 -10.09
C ILE A 273 34.36 -16.47 -8.83
N GLU A 274 35.18 -15.42 -8.81
CA GLU A 274 35.28 -14.50 -7.68
C GLU A 274 34.14 -13.48 -7.68
N VAL A 275 33.04 -13.82 -6.99
CA VAL A 275 31.91 -12.90 -6.77
C VAL A 275 31.68 -12.71 -5.27
N LYS A 276 31.25 -11.52 -4.87
CA LYS A 276 30.83 -11.18 -3.51
C LYS A 276 29.37 -11.55 -3.27
N THR A 277 28.54 -11.46 -4.31
CA THR A 277 27.13 -11.82 -4.26
C THR A 277 26.71 -12.65 -5.47
N THR A 278 25.59 -13.35 -5.35
CA THR A 278 24.98 -14.05 -6.49
C THR A 278 24.03 -13.16 -7.28
N ARG A 279 24.19 -11.82 -7.23
CA ARG A 279 23.34 -10.89 -8.00
C ARG A 279 23.66 -11.00 -9.48
N GLN A 280 22.64 -10.80 -10.32
CA GLN A 280 22.76 -11.04 -11.76
C GLN A 280 23.87 -10.21 -12.43
N TRP A 281 24.02 -8.93 -12.07
CA TRP A 281 25.03 -8.06 -12.69
C TRP A 281 26.45 -8.54 -12.40
N GLU A 282 26.71 -8.93 -11.15
CA GLU A 282 28.02 -9.42 -10.70
C GLU A 282 28.34 -10.79 -11.31
N LEU A 283 27.36 -11.70 -11.35
CA LEU A 283 27.52 -13.00 -12.03
C LEU A 283 27.86 -12.84 -13.52
N LYS A 284 27.29 -11.83 -14.19
CA LYS A 284 27.53 -11.54 -15.62
C LYS A 284 28.93 -11.01 -15.93
N GLU A 285 29.70 -10.57 -14.92
CA GLU A 285 31.09 -10.15 -15.11
C GLU A 285 32.02 -11.35 -15.35
N SER A 286 31.59 -12.55 -14.95
CA SER A 286 32.33 -13.78 -15.21
C SER A 286 31.94 -14.42 -16.55
N SER A 287 32.95 -14.86 -17.30
CA SER A 287 32.80 -15.60 -18.55
C SER A 287 32.70 -17.13 -18.36
N HIS A 288 32.64 -17.61 -17.11
CA HIS A 288 32.63 -19.05 -16.83
C HIS A 288 31.37 -19.73 -17.39
N PRO A 289 31.47 -20.91 -18.03
CA PRO A 289 30.32 -21.58 -18.65
C PRO A 289 29.13 -21.84 -17.72
N ALA A 290 29.39 -22.06 -16.42
CA ALA A 290 28.36 -22.25 -15.40
C ALA A 290 27.43 -21.04 -15.16
N ILE A 291 27.83 -19.83 -15.57
CA ILE A 291 27.04 -18.61 -15.31
C ILE A 291 25.71 -18.61 -16.05
N VAL A 292 25.71 -19.04 -17.32
CA VAL A 292 24.48 -19.09 -18.14
C VAL A 292 23.41 -20.02 -17.53
N PRO A 293 23.70 -21.30 -17.23
CA PRO A 293 22.72 -22.18 -16.59
C PRO A 293 22.39 -21.72 -15.16
N LEU A 294 23.31 -21.08 -14.44
CA LEU A 294 23.00 -20.54 -13.11
C LEU A 294 21.97 -19.40 -13.19
N LEU A 295 22.12 -18.48 -14.14
CA LEU A 295 21.15 -17.41 -14.33
C LEU A 295 19.78 -17.95 -14.77
N ALA A 296 19.76 -18.98 -15.63
CA ALA A 296 18.55 -19.68 -16.01
C ALA A 296 17.89 -20.37 -14.79
N TYR A 297 18.68 -21.08 -13.97
CA TYR A 297 18.22 -21.72 -12.75
C TYR A 297 17.59 -20.69 -11.81
N LYS A 298 18.28 -19.60 -11.51
CA LYS A 298 17.78 -18.56 -10.60
C LYS A 298 16.48 -17.92 -11.11
N LYS A 299 16.34 -17.73 -12.43
CA LYS A 299 15.11 -17.22 -13.04
C LYS A 299 13.94 -18.18 -12.84
N LEU A 300 14.14 -19.46 -13.14
CA LEU A 300 13.10 -20.49 -13.00
C LEU A 300 12.77 -20.80 -11.53
N ALA A 301 13.78 -20.82 -10.66
CA ALA A 301 13.60 -21.05 -9.22
C ALA A 301 12.78 -19.92 -8.59
N ARG A 302 13.02 -18.67 -9.01
CA ARG A 302 12.19 -17.53 -8.58
C ARG A 302 10.75 -17.67 -9.07
N LEU A 303 10.52 -18.06 -10.32
CA LEU A 303 9.16 -18.30 -10.84
C LEU A 303 8.46 -19.38 -10.01
N HIS A 304 9.11 -20.53 -9.80
CA HIS A 304 8.56 -21.64 -9.04
C HIS A 304 8.24 -21.26 -7.58
N ALA A 305 9.13 -20.51 -6.92
CA ALA A 305 8.93 -20.12 -5.52
C ALA A 305 7.89 -19.00 -5.36
N ALA A 306 7.85 -18.01 -6.26
CA ALA A 306 7.01 -16.83 -6.11
C ALA A 306 5.61 -17.00 -6.69
N ASN A 307 5.47 -17.70 -7.83
CA ASN A 307 4.21 -17.86 -8.56
C ASN A 307 4.07 -19.28 -9.14
N GLY A 308 4.64 -20.29 -8.50
CA GLY A 308 4.48 -21.68 -8.93
C GLY A 308 3.14 -22.28 -8.50
N TRP A 309 3.00 -23.60 -8.62
CA TRP A 309 1.76 -24.31 -8.29
C TRP A 309 1.28 -24.08 -6.85
N ALA A 310 2.18 -24.08 -5.86
CA ALA A 310 1.80 -23.81 -4.47
C ALA A 310 1.21 -22.40 -4.28
N TRP A 311 1.70 -21.41 -5.04
CA TRP A 311 1.11 -20.08 -5.03
C TRP A 311 -0.29 -20.11 -5.67
N LEU A 312 -0.44 -20.81 -6.80
CA LEU A 312 -1.72 -20.95 -7.50
C LEU A 312 -2.78 -21.57 -6.58
N ASP A 313 -2.48 -22.71 -5.96
CA ASP A 313 -3.41 -23.41 -5.06
C ASP A 313 -3.79 -22.58 -3.82
N THR A 314 -2.88 -21.70 -3.35
CA THR A 314 -3.09 -20.89 -2.15
C THR A 314 -3.98 -19.69 -2.44
N TRP A 315 -3.73 -19.00 -3.56
CA TRP A 315 -4.25 -17.66 -3.80
C TRP A 315 -5.35 -17.58 -4.86
N VAL A 316 -5.54 -18.64 -5.65
CA VAL A 316 -6.58 -18.70 -6.68
C VAL A 316 -7.63 -19.71 -6.27
N LYS A 317 -8.90 -19.29 -6.29
CA LYS A 317 -10.06 -20.11 -6.00
C LYS A 317 -11.17 -19.74 -6.96
N ASP A 318 -11.84 -20.74 -7.53
CA ASP A 318 -12.98 -20.57 -8.43
C ASP A 318 -12.69 -19.58 -9.59
N GLY A 319 -11.48 -19.65 -10.16
CA GLY A 319 -11.04 -18.74 -11.23
C GLY A 319 -10.81 -17.29 -10.79
N ARG A 320 -10.64 -17.03 -9.49
CA ARG A 320 -10.36 -15.71 -8.91
C ARG A 320 -9.09 -15.71 -8.08
N PHE A 321 -8.17 -14.82 -8.41
CA PHE A 321 -7.04 -14.50 -7.54
C PHE A 321 -7.51 -13.54 -6.43
N GLN A 322 -7.47 -14.00 -5.18
CA GLN A 322 -8.01 -13.30 -4.01
C GLN A 322 -6.89 -12.96 -3.00
N PRO A 323 -6.02 -11.97 -3.31
CA PRO A 323 -4.97 -11.58 -2.39
C PRO A 323 -5.55 -10.91 -1.14
N GLU A 324 -4.89 -11.13 -0.01
CA GLU A 324 -5.22 -10.40 1.22
C GLU A 324 -4.33 -9.17 1.37
N TYR A 325 -4.95 -7.99 1.32
CA TYR A 325 -4.29 -6.70 1.48
C TYR A 325 -4.16 -6.33 2.96
N VAL A 326 -3.04 -5.68 3.29
CA VAL A 326 -2.80 -5.04 4.59
C VAL A 326 -2.70 -3.54 4.35
N VAL A 327 -3.82 -2.85 4.53
CA VAL A 327 -3.92 -1.39 4.43
C VAL A 327 -3.07 -0.75 5.53
N GLY A 328 -2.34 0.31 5.18
CA GLY A 328 -1.39 0.94 6.11
C GLY A 328 -0.27 0.00 6.59
N GLY A 329 -0.01 -1.11 5.89
CA GLY A 329 0.94 -2.14 6.32
C GLY A 329 2.40 -1.70 6.33
N VAL A 330 2.72 -0.59 5.65
CA VAL A 330 4.03 0.09 5.71
C VAL A 330 3.82 1.48 6.31
N VAL A 331 4.78 1.98 7.08
CA VAL A 331 4.66 3.28 7.78
C VAL A 331 4.44 4.48 6.89
N SER A 332 4.84 4.39 5.62
CA SER A 332 4.52 5.41 4.61
C SER A 332 3.05 5.38 4.18
N GLY A 333 2.19 4.53 4.76
CA GLY A 333 0.80 4.33 4.33
C GLY A 333 0.63 3.42 3.12
N ARG A 334 1.72 2.87 2.55
CA ARG A 334 1.60 1.92 1.44
C ARG A 334 0.98 0.61 1.92
N TRP A 335 0.15 0.03 1.06
CA TRP A 335 -0.46 -1.25 1.34
C TRP A 335 0.57 -2.37 1.17
N ALA A 336 0.48 -3.38 2.03
CA ALA A 336 1.22 -4.63 1.92
C ALA A 336 0.27 -5.78 1.57
N SER A 337 0.81 -6.99 1.41
CA SER A 337 0.02 -8.22 1.26
C SER A 337 0.48 -9.27 2.25
N ARG A 338 -0.44 -10.13 2.68
CA ARG A 338 -0.07 -11.37 3.36
C ARG A 338 0.45 -12.37 2.33
N GLY A 339 1.36 -13.25 2.76
CA GLY A 339 1.95 -14.27 1.87
C GLY A 339 3.20 -13.87 1.10
N GLY A 340 3.78 -12.69 1.35
CA GLY A 340 5.13 -12.35 0.89
C GLY A 340 5.28 -12.21 -0.63
N GLY A 341 4.74 -11.12 -1.18
CA GLY A 341 4.85 -10.82 -2.62
C GLY A 341 3.74 -11.45 -3.46
N ALA A 342 2.66 -11.94 -2.84
CA ALA A 342 1.51 -12.51 -3.55
C ALA A 342 0.93 -11.55 -4.61
N LEU A 343 1.00 -10.24 -4.37
CA LEU A 343 0.57 -9.21 -5.33
C LEU A 343 1.54 -8.99 -6.51
N GLN A 344 2.77 -9.50 -6.45
CA GLN A 344 3.72 -9.35 -7.56
C GLN A 344 3.40 -10.38 -8.63
N ILE A 345 2.69 -9.95 -9.68
CA ILE A 345 2.38 -10.77 -10.85
C ILE A 345 3.45 -10.52 -11.91
N PRO A 346 4.47 -11.41 -12.04
CA PRO A 346 5.55 -11.21 -12.98
C PRO A 346 5.04 -11.32 -14.42
N ARG A 347 5.70 -10.63 -15.36
CA ARG A 347 5.29 -10.58 -16.78
C ARG A 347 5.00 -11.96 -17.38
N GLN A 348 5.75 -12.99 -16.98
CA GLN A 348 5.56 -14.36 -17.47
C GLN A 348 4.20 -14.95 -17.11
N ILE A 349 3.61 -14.58 -15.97
CA ILE A 349 2.34 -15.12 -15.46
C ILE A 349 1.15 -14.20 -15.80
N ARG A 350 1.38 -12.95 -16.21
CA ARG A 350 0.30 -11.99 -16.49
C ARG A 350 -0.74 -12.48 -17.48
N GLY A 351 -0.38 -13.37 -18.41
CA GLY A 351 -1.32 -13.99 -19.34
C GLY A 351 -2.43 -14.81 -18.66
N ALA A 352 -2.21 -15.28 -17.44
CA ALA A 352 -3.23 -15.97 -16.64
C ALA A 352 -4.29 -15.01 -16.07
N VAL A 353 -3.99 -13.71 -15.95
CA VAL A 353 -4.98 -12.70 -15.60
C VAL A 353 -5.75 -12.35 -16.87
N HIS A 354 -7.02 -12.74 -16.93
CA HIS A 354 -7.80 -12.64 -18.14
C HIS A 354 -9.25 -12.26 -17.81
N ALA A 355 -9.79 -11.26 -18.49
CA ALA A 355 -11.18 -10.86 -18.39
C ALA A 355 -12.13 -12.04 -18.62
N ASP A 356 -13.30 -11.97 -17.98
CA ASP A 356 -14.41 -12.86 -18.32
C ASP A 356 -14.98 -12.58 -19.72
N PRO A 357 -15.62 -13.58 -20.35
CA PRO A 357 -16.32 -13.36 -21.60
C PRO A 357 -17.28 -12.16 -21.53
N GLY A 358 -17.24 -11.29 -22.55
CA GLY A 358 -18.04 -10.06 -22.59
C GLY A 358 -17.56 -8.93 -21.67
N HIS A 359 -16.42 -9.10 -21.00
CA HIS A 359 -15.81 -8.12 -20.12
C HIS A 359 -14.43 -7.69 -20.62
N LYS A 360 -13.92 -6.60 -20.03
CA LYS A 360 -12.56 -6.08 -20.24
C LYS A 360 -11.88 -5.82 -18.91
N LEU A 361 -10.56 -5.85 -18.92
CA LEU A 361 -9.71 -5.31 -17.86
C LEU A 361 -9.27 -3.90 -18.27
N ILE A 362 -9.56 -2.92 -17.41
CA ILE A 362 -9.04 -1.56 -17.52
C ILE A 362 -7.89 -1.44 -16.53
N VAL A 363 -6.67 -1.39 -17.05
CA VAL A 363 -5.45 -1.24 -16.26
C VAL A 363 -5.04 0.22 -16.32
N ALA A 364 -5.03 0.88 -15.17
CA ALA A 364 -4.76 2.31 -15.07
C ALA A 364 -3.59 2.58 -14.12
N ASP A 365 -2.57 3.31 -14.62
CA ASP A 365 -1.32 3.59 -13.92
C ASP A 365 -1.11 5.10 -13.77
N ALA A 366 -0.96 5.58 -12.53
CA ALA A 366 -0.65 6.98 -12.25
C ALA A 366 0.81 7.29 -12.64
N SER A 367 0.98 7.89 -13.82
CA SER A 367 2.28 8.04 -14.45
C SER A 367 3.20 8.99 -13.67
N GLN A 368 4.35 8.47 -13.24
CA GLN A 368 5.38 9.22 -12.50
C GLN A 368 4.84 9.89 -11.23
N LEU A 369 3.96 9.20 -10.48
CA LEU A 369 3.27 9.74 -9.31
C LEU A 369 4.22 10.42 -8.30
N GLU A 370 5.25 9.71 -7.80
CA GLU A 370 6.16 10.26 -6.78
C GLU A 370 6.90 11.53 -7.22
N PRO A 371 7.52 11.58 -8.42
CA PRO A 371 8.04 12.82 -8.96
C PRO A 371 7.03 13.98 -9.02
N ARG A 372 5.78 13.72 -9.43
CA ARG A 372 4.73 14.76 -9.52
C ARG A 372 4.26 15.22 -8.14
N VAL A 373 4.21 14.30 -7.16
CA VAL A 373 3.99 14.63 -5.75
C VAL A 373 5.11 15.53 -5.22
N LEU A 374 6.38 15.25 -5.55
CA LEU A 374 7.49 16.15 -5.17
C LEU A 374 7.30 17.56 -5.76
N VAL A 375 6.92 17.67 -7.04
CA VAL A 375 6.64 18.97 -7.67
C VAL A 375 5.53 19.72 -6.91
N ALA A 376 4.44 19.03 -6.58
CA ALA A 376 3.30 19.60 -5.86
C ALA A 376 3.66 20.04 -4.42
N LEU A 377 4.47 19.24 -3.71
CA LEU A 377 4.91 19.53 -2.34
C LEU A 377 5.90 20.70 -2.28
N ALA A 378 6.91 20.68 -3.14
CA ALA A 378 7.97 21.68 -3.13
C ALA A 378 7.54 23.04 -3.70
N GLN A 379 6.51 23.04 -4.54
CA GLN A 379 6.00 24.20 -5.27
C GLN A 379 7.12 24.97 -5.99
N ASP A 380 8.03 24.20 -6.61
CA ASP A 380 9.08 24.76 -7.46
C ASP A 380 8.46 25.13 -8.82
N SER A 381 8.35 26.42 -9.12
CA SER A 381 7.64 26.90 -10.31
C SER A 381 8.28 26.42 -11.63
N LYS A 382 9.62 26.32 -11.68
CA LYS A 382 10.34 25.80 -12.85
C LYS A 382 10.06 24.31 -13.04
N MET A 383 10.09 23.55 -11.94
CA MET A 383 9.79 22.13 -11.99
C MET A 383 8.31 21.87 -12.34
N ALA A 384 7.40 22.71 -11.86
CA ALA A 384 5.98 22.66 -12.23
C ALA A 384 5.76 22.94 -13.71
N GLU A 385 6.48 23.90 -14.29
CA GLU A 385 6.46 24.14 -15.74
C GLU A 385 6.97 22.92 -16.53
N ALA A 386 8.07 22.29 -16.08
CA ALA A 386 8.58 21.05 -16.66
C ALA A 386 7.62 19.86 -16.51
N ALA A 387 6.70 19.91 -15.55
CA ALA A 387 5.75 18.84 -15.22
C ALA A 387 4.39 18.96 -15.92
N ARG A 388 4.17 20.01 -16.72
CA ARG A 388 2.89 20.24 -17.40
C ARG A 388 2.55 19.13 -18.39
N ASP A 389 3.53 18.68 -19.15
CA ASP A 389 3.33 17.62 -20.14
C ASP A 389 3.23 16.22 -19.48
N LYS A 390 2.70 15.25 -20.24
CA LYS A 390 2.57 13.86 -19.78
C LYS A 390 3.93 13.20 -19.45
N ASP A 391 5.02 13.58 -20.12
CA ASP A 391 6.36 13.06 -19.84
C ASP A 391 7.20 14.07 -19.04
N LEU A 392 7.05 14.02 -17.71
CA LEU A 392 7.80 14.85 -16.77
C LEU A 392 9.33 14.81 -17.01
N TYR A 393 9.88 13.63 -17.34
CA TYR A 393 11.32 13.49 -17.51
C TYR A 393 11.83 14.20 -18.77
N ALA A 394 11.02 14.23 -19.83
CA ALA A 394 11.36 14.99 -21.04
C ALA A 394 11.37 16.50 -20.76
N GLY A 395 10.38 17.01 -20.02
CA GLY A 395 10.33 18.42 -19.62
C GLY A 395 11.54 18.82 -18.76
N ILE A 396 11.89 18.00 -17.77
CA ILE A 396 13.08 18.22 -16.92
C ILE A 396 14.36 18.17 -17.76
N ALA A 397 14.44 17.24 -18.71
CA ALA A 397 15.61 17.09 -19.55
C ALA A 397 15.82 18.31 -20.46
N ALA A 398 14.75 18.87 -21.03
CA ALA A 398 14.80 20.04 -21.89
C ALA A 398 15.31 21.28 -21.16
N GLN A 399 14.90 21.48 -19.91
CA GLN A 399 15.29 22.66 -19.12
C GLN A 399 16.67 22.57 -18.48
N GLY A 400 17.14 21.34 -18.17
CA GLY A 400 18.26 21.16 -17.25
C GLY A 400 19.32 20.15 -17.68
N PHE A 401 19.08 19.27 -18.66
CA PHE A 401 19.97 18.13 -18.96
C PHE A 401 20.30 17.98 -20.45
N GLY A 402 20.20 19.07 -21.23
CA GLY A 402 20.51 19.06 -22.66
C GLY A 402 19.61 18.11 -23.47
N GLY A 403 18.37 17.89 -23.02
CA GLY A 403 17.42 16.97 -23.66
C GLY A 403 17.60 15.49 -23.29
N ASP A 404 18.58 15.13 -22.46
CA ASP A 404 18.81 13.74 -22.06
C ASP A 404 17.82 13.27 -20.97
N ARG A 405 16.74 12.64 -21.43
CA ARG A 405 15.68 12.07 -20.58
C ARG A 405 16.19 11.06 -19.56
N ALA A 406 17.18 10.24 -19.92
CA ALA A 406 17.71 9.21 -19.04
C ALA A 406 18.47 9.85 -17.87
N LYS A 407 19.30 10.86 -18.13
CA LYS A 407 19.99 11.63 -17.08
C LYS A 407 19.01 12.35 -16.17
N ALA A 408 17.99 13.00 -16.72
CA ALA A 408 16.95 13.66 -15.93
C ALA A 408 16.25 12.69 -14.97
N LYS A 409 15.88 11.50 -15.45
CA LYS A 409 15.28 10.44 -14.64
C LYS A 409 16.22 9.96 -13.52
N VAL A 410 17.49 9.68 -13.84
CA VAL A 410 18.48 9.22 -12.85
C VAL A 410 18.75 10.28 -11.78
N ALA A 411 18.82 11.56 -12.16
CA ALA A 411 19.01 12.66 -11.22
C ALA A 411 17.82 12.81 -10.27
N LEU A 412 16.60 12.85 -10.81
CA LEU A 412 15.40 13.07 -10.02
C LEU A 412 15.09 11.91 -9.07
N LEU A 413 15.17 10.66 -9.55
CA LEU A 413 14.95 9.50 -8.69
C LEU A 413 16.03 9.40 -7.61
N GLY A 414 17.27 9.83 -7.87
CA GLY A 414 18.29 9.92 -6.84
C GLY A 414 18.01 10.97 -5.78
N ALA A 415 17.42 12.10 -6.17
CA ALA A 415 17.03 13.15 -5.25
C ALA A 415 15.93 12.66 -4.31
N ILE A 416 14.93 11.96 -4.85
CA ILE A 416 13.81 11.38 -4.08
C ILE A 416 14.29 10.24 -3.18
N TYR A 417 15.11 9.31 -3.68
CA TYR A 417 15.49 8.09 -2.96
C TYR A 417 16.80 8.17 -2.15
N GLY A 418 17.49 9.31 -2.19
CA GLY A 418 18.74 9.51 -1.46
C GLY A 418 19.95 8.78 -2.06
N ALA A 419 19.96 8.53 -3.37
CA ALA A 419 21.12 7.96 -4.06
C ALA A 419 22.18 9.05 -4.30
N THR A 420 23.15 9.17 -3.40
CA THR A 420 24.19 10.22 -3.43
C THR A 420 25.50 9.81 -4.11
N THR A 421 25.60 8.57 -4.58
CA THR A 421 26.81 8.01 -5.22
C THR A 421 26.60 7.71 -6.70
N GLY A 422 27.69 7.52 -7.45
CA GLY A 422 27.63 7.16 -8.86
C GLY A 422 27.09 8.28 -9.74
N GLU A 423 26.44 7.91 -10.85
CA GLU A 423 25.93 8.88 -11.82
C GLU A 423 24.89 9.85 -11.23
N SER A 424 24.04 9.35 -10.32
CA SER A 424 23.02 10.17 -9.68
C SER A 424 23.63 11.28 -8.79
N GLY A 425 24.66 10.94 -8.01
CA GLY A 425 25.43 11.91 -7.24
C GLY A 425 26.10 12.97 -8.10
N ARG A 426 26.65 12.59 -9.27
CA ARG A 426 27.27 13.51 -10.23
C ARG A 426 26.27 14.52 -10.80
N LEU A 427 25.02 14.12 -11.00
CA LEU A 427 23.96 14.95 -11.58
C LEU A 427 23.23 15.83 -10.53
N MET A 428 23.39 15.54 -9.24
CA MET A 428 22.70 16.25 -8.15
C MET A 428 22.96 17.76 -8.12
N PRO A 429 24.21 18.27 -8.26
CA PRO A 429 24.46 19.71 -8.23
C PRO A 429 23.79 20.47 -9.38
N GLN A 430 23.62 19.82 -10.53
CA GLN A 430 22.90 20.39 -11.67
C GLN A 430 21.41 20.47 -11.37
N LEU A 431 20.81 19.39 -10.87
CA LEU A 431 19.40 19.36 -10.47
C LEU A 431 19.09 20.41 -9.39
N ALA A 432 19.96 20.55 -8.38
CA ALA A 432 19.80 21.51 -7.28
C ALA A 432 19.85 22.96 -7.75
N ARG A 433 20.68 23.28 -8.76
CA ARG A 433 20.71 24.62 -9.37
C ARG A 433 19.45 24.91 -10.20
N THR A 434 18.93 23.91 -10.90
CA THR A 434 17.76 24.09 -11.76
C THR A 434 16.46 24.16 -10.95
N TYR A 435 16.32 23.31 -9.92
CA TYR A 435 15.11 23.14 -9.10
C TYR A 435 15.43 23.20 -7.59
N PRO A 436 15.86 24.36 -7.09
CA PRO A 436 16.36 24.50 -5.72
C PRO A 436 15.30 24.24 -4.65
N ARG A 437 14.02 24.55 -4.91
CA ARG A 437 12.95 24.29 -3.92
C ARG A 437 12.65 22.80 -3.83
N ALA A 438 12.63 22.11 -4.97
CA ALA A 438 12.40 20.66 -5.02
C ALA A 438 13.50 19.88 -4.30
N VAL A 439 14.77 20.18 -4.61
CA VAL A 439 15.89 19.54 -3.93
C VAL A 439 15.96 19.96 -2.46
N GLY A 440 15.77 21.24 -2.16
CA GLY A 440 15.77 21.75 -0.79
C GLY A 440 14.70 21.10 0.11
N PHE A 441 13.52 20.79 -0.44
CA PHE A 441 12.45 20.10 0.28
C PHE A 441 12.88 18.71 0.77
N VAL A 442 13.42 17.87 -0.12
CA VAL A 442 13.86 16.51 0.23
C VAL A 442 15.16 16.49 1.04
N GLU A 443 16.02 17.49 0.87
CA GLU A 443 17.21 17.68 1.71
C GLU A 443 16.88 18.17 3.12
N GLN A 444 15.84 18.99 3.28
CA GLN A 444 15.34 19.37 4.60
C GLN A 444 14.81 18.14 5.36
N ALA A 445 13.98 17.32 4.72
CA ALA A 445 13.50 16.07 5.31
C ALA A 445 14.64 15.12 5.71
N ALA A 446 15.72 15.06 4.90
CA ALA A 446 16.91 14.29 5.25
C ALA A 446 17.62 14.84 6.50
N ARG A 447 17.81 16.16 6.57
CA ARG A 447 18.43 16.84 7.72
C ARG A 447 17.59 16.70 8.99
N ASP A 448 16.26 16.74 8.87
CA ASP A 448 15.34 16.50 9.99
C ASP A 448 15.51 15.07 10.53
N GLY A 449 15.54 14.07 9.66
CA GLY A 449 15.80 12.69 10.06
C GLY A 449 17.18 12.46 10.66
N GLU A 450 18.23 13.05 10.08
CA GLU A 450 19.59 13.03 10.63
C GLU A 450 19.68 13.67 12.01
N ALA A 451 18.85 14.66 12.29
CA ALA A 451 18.72 15.32 13.60
C ALA A 451 17.77 14.58 14.56
N GLY A 452 17.27 13.39 14.19
CA GLY A 452 16.38 12.60 15.03
C GLY A 452 14.92 13.08 15.05
N ARG A 453 14.55 14.06 14.21
CA ARG A 453 13.14 14.48 14.06
C ARG A 453 12.35 13.47 13.24
N THR A 454 11.03 13.56 13.35
CA THR A 454 10.06 12.92 12.48
C THR A 454 9.73 13.83 11.30
N VAL A 455 9.20 13.27 10.22
CA VAL A 455 8.72 14.01 9.05
C VAL A 455 7.30 13.57 8.71
N THR A 456 6.53 14.46 8.09
CA THR A 456 5.08 14.28 7.88
C THR A 456 4.72 14.34 6.40
N SER A 457 3.81 13.47 5.97
CA SER A 457 3.21 13.45 4.63
C SER A 457 2.25 14.63 4.42
N ARG A 458 1.73 14.77 3.19
CA ARG A 458 0.76 15.82 2.86
C ARG A 458 -0.51 15.72 3.71
N LEU A 459 -1.01 14.57 4.12
CA LEU A 459 -2.25 14.52 4.91
C LEU A 459 -2.05 14.37 6.42
N GLY A 460 -0.81 14.27 6.91
CA GLY A 460 -0.53 14.24 8.35
C GLY A 460 0.03 12.93 8.88
N ARG A 461 0.29 11.93 8.01
CA ARG A 461 0.99 10.71 8.43
C ARG A 461 2.44 11.03 8.73
N SER A 462 2.93 10.66 9.91
CA SER A 462 4.32 10.95 10.28
C SER A 462 5.17 9.69 10.39
N SER A 463 6.45 9.82 10.06
CA SER A 463 7.45 8.76 10.16
C SER A 463 7.66 8.35 11.62
N PRO A 464 7.96 7.08 11.93
CA PRO A 464 8.24 6.68 13.30
C PRO A 464 9.40 7.46 13.94
N PRO A 465 9.36 7.63 15.28
CA PRO A 465 10.46 8.22 16.02
C PRO A 465 11.74 7.38 15.87
N PRO A 466 12.92 7.96 16.17
CA PRO A 466 14.17 7.22 16.21
C PRO A 466 14.08 6.05 17.19
N SER A 467 14.72 4.92 16.84
CA SER A 467 14.82 3.79 17.76
C SER A 467 15.78 4.06 18.91
N GLU A 468 15.69 3.27 19.99
CA GLU A 468 16.68 3.33 21.07
C GLU A 468 18.10 3.10 20.56
N ARG A 469 18.27 2.21 19.57
CA ARG A 469 19.58 1.97 18.93
C ARG A 469 20.11 3.25 18.27
N TRP A 470 19.24 4.00 17.59
CA TRP A 470 19.61 5.28 17.01
C TRP A 470 20.01 6.27 18.11
N LEU A 471 19.20 6.42 19.15
CA LEU A 471 19.48 7.33 20.27
C LEU A 471 20.80 7.02 20.97
N ARG A 472 21.03 5.74 21.32
CA ARG A 472 22.29 5.28 21.93
C ARG A 472 23.50 5.55 21.03
N SER A 473 23.34 5.42 19.71
CA SER A 473 24.44 5.69 18.78
C SER A 473 24.88 7.16 18.77
N GLN A 474 24.03 8.10 19.19
CA GLN A 474 24.39 9.53 19.26
C GLN A 474 25.26 9.88 20.46
N HIS A 475 25.37 8.99 21.45
CA HIS A 475 26.29 9.15 22.58
C HIS A 475 27.63 8.49 22.24
N SER A 476 28.46 9.17 21.45
CA SER A 476 29.78 8.67 21.04
C SER A 476 30.89 9.09 22.00
N THR A 477 31.84 8.20 22.25
CA THR A 477 33.04 8.49 23.06
C THR A 477 34.36 8.25 22.30
N THR A 478 34.29 7.59 21.14
CA THR A 478 35.43 7.31 20.27
C THR A 478 35.18 7.70 18.81
N ALA A 479 36.26 7.85 18.03
CA ALA A 479 36.16 8.20 16.61
C ALA A 479 35.49 7.12 15.75
N GLU A 480 35.59 5.85 16.14
CA GLU A 480 34.91 4.75 15.43
C GLU A 480 33.40 4.73 15.72
N GLU A 481 33.02 4.97 16.98
CA GLU A 481 31.63 5.15 17.36
C GLU A 481 31.00 6.34 16.64
N GLN A 482 31.71 7.46 16.51
CA GLN A 482 31.22 8.62 15.76
C GLN A 482 30.95 8.28 14.29
N ARG A 483 31.86 7.56 13.61
CA ARG A 483 31.64 7.14 12.21
C ARG A 483 30.41 6.25 12.07
N ARG A 484 30.18 5.37 13.05
CA ARG A 484 28.99 4.50 13.08
C ARG A 484 27.72 5.31 13.34
N ALA A 485 27.75 6.26 14.27
CA ALA A 485 26.67 7.20 14.57
C ALA A 485 26.26 7.98 13.32
N ASP A 486 27.22 8.56 12.60
CA ASP A 486 26.95 9.31 11.38
C ASP A 486 26.35 8.43 10.28
N SER A 487 26.78 7.17 10.18
CA SER A 487 26.22 6.22 9.19
C SER A 487 24.75 5.88 9.50
N ILE A 488 24.43 5.68 10.78
CA ILE A 488 23.06 5.45 11.26
C ILE A 488 22.20 6.70 11.05
N ALA A 489 22.70 7.89 11.39
CA ALA A 489 22.04 9.17 11.14
C ALA A 489 21.74 9.37 9.64
N ARG A 490 22.73 9.19 8.75
CA ARG A 490 22.54 9.27 7.29
C ARG A 490 21.56 8.24 6.76
N SER A 491 21.48 7.05 7.36
CA SER A 491 20.48 6.04 7.00
C SER A 491 19.07 6.51 7.34
N ARG A 492 18.89 7.13 8.50
CA ARG A 492 17.62 7.77 8.87
C ARG A 492 17.30 8.96 7.96
N GLY A 493 18.28 9.79 7.62
CA GLY A 493 18.10 10.87 6.65
C GLY A 493 17.64 10.40 5.28
N ARG A 494 18.17 9.28 4.76
CA ARG A 494 17.64 8.67 3.52
C ARG A 494 16.20 8.18 3.69
N PHE A 495 15.89 7.56 4.82
CA PHE A 495 14.52 7.09 5.10
C PHE A 495 13.52 8.25 5.13
N THR A 496 13.78 9.31 5.90
CA THR A 496 12.88 10.47 6.02
C THR A 496 12.76 11.26 4.72
N ARG A 497 13.86 11.38 3.96
CA ARG A 497 13.87 11.92 2.60
C ARG A 497 12.87 11.21 1.68
N ASN A 498 12.91 9.88 1.68
CA ASN A 498 12.02 9.07 0.85
C ASN A 498 10.57 9.16 1.37
N PHE A 499 10.41 9.16 2.70
CA PHE A 499 9.12 9.15 3.38
C PHE A 499 8.21 10.31 2.96
N VAL A 500 8.70 11.55 2.91
CA VAL A 500 7.83 12.71 2.63
C VAL A 500 7.16 12.64 1.25
N VAL A 501 7.85 12.08 0.25
CA VAL A 501 7.31 11.89 -1.10
C VAL A 501 6.45 10.63 -1.16
N GLN A 502 6.99 9.50 -0.69
CA GLN A 502 6.31 8.20 -0.74
C GLN A 502 5.02 8.19 0.10
N GLY A 503 5.05 8.81 1.27
CA GLY A 503 3.90 8.95 2.16
C GLY A 503 2.81 9.80 1.53
N SER A 504 3.19 10.94 0.94
CA SER A 504 2.24 11.81 0.24
C SER A 504 1.67 11.17 -1.03
N ALA A 505 2.44 10.31 -1.71
CA ALA A 505 1.95 9.52 -2.83
C ALA A 505 0.97 8.42 -2.40
N ALA A 506 1.22 7.76 -1.26
CA ALA A 506 0.29 6.81 -0.67
C ALA A 506 -1.01 7.49 -0.22
N ASP A 507 -0.92 8.67 0.40
CA ASP A 507 -2.08 9.50 0.75
C ASP A 507 -2.92 9.83 -0.51
N TRP A 508 -2.27 10.22 -1.61
CA TRP A 508 -2.94 10.49 -2.88
C TRP A 508 -3.63 9.24 -3.44
N ALA A 509 -2.94 8.10 -3.44
CA ALA A 509 -3.48 6.83 -3.93
C ALA A 509 -4.69 6.38 -3.09
N ALA A 510 -4.67 6.56 -1.77
CA ALA A 510 -5.81 6.26 -0.90
C ALA A 510 -7.04 7.13 -1.25
N CYS A 511 -6.84 8.43 -1.50
CA CYS A 511 -7.93 9.30 -1.96
C CYS A 511 -8.43 8.92 -3.37
N TRP A 512 -7.53 8.53 -4.27
CA TRP A 512 -7.89 8.07 -5.61
C TRP A 512 -8.76 6.81 -5.57
N LEU A 513 -8.37 5.83 -4.75
CA LEU A 513 -9.14 4.61 -4.50
C LEU A 513 -10.52 4.91 -3.89
N ALA A 514 -10.58 5.77 -2.88
CA ALA A 514 -11.83 6.15 -2.23
C ALA A 514 -12.81 6.84 -3.21
N GLU A 515 -12.33 7.77 -4.04
CA GLU A 515 -13.15 8.42 -5.07
C GLU A 515 -13.58 7.43 -6.17
N LEU A 516 -12.69 6.54 -6.59
CA LEU A 516 -13.00 5.53 -7.61
C LEU A 516 -14.10 4.61 -7.11
N ARG A 517 -13.97 4.09 -5.90
CA ARG A 517 -15.01 3.27 -5.25
C ARG A 517 -16.34 4.02 -5.18
N ARG A 518 -16.34 5.28 -4.73
CA ARG A 518 -17.57 6.09 -4.62
C ARG A 518 -18.27 6.23 -5.98
N ARG A 519 -17.51 6.46 -7.05
CA ARG A 519 -18.05 6.61 -8.41
C ARG A 519 -18.55 5.30 -9.00
N LEU A 520 -17.81 4.20 -8.84
CA LEU A 520 -18.25 2.87 -9.29
C LEU A 520 -19.54 2.44 -8.58
N ARG A 521 -19.67 2.73 -7.26
CA ARG A 521 -20.93 2.52 -6.53
C ARG A 521 -22.07 3.37 -7.04
N ALA A 522 -21.83 4.65 -7.36
CA ALA A 522 -22.86 5.53 -7.91
C ALA A 522 -23.40 5.03 -9.26
N LEU A 523 -22.50 4.60 -10.16
CA LEU A 523 -22.89 4.00 -11.45
C LEU A 523 -23.77 2.74 -11.26
N ARG A 524 -23.53 1.98 -10.19
CA ARG A 524 -24.32 0.79 -9.85
C ARG A 524 -25.72 1.13 -9.39
N SER A 525 -25.86 2.17 -8.55
CA SER A 525 -27.16 2.63 -8.07
C SER A 525 -28.04 3.17 -9.20
N ASP A 526 -27.44 3.73 -10.25
CA ASP A 526 -28.15 4.25 -11.43
C ASP A 526 -28.58 3.16 -12.43
N GLY A 527 -28.33 1.88 -12.12
CA GLY A 527 -28.74 0.73 -12.94
C GLY A 527 -27.86 0.48 -14.17
N ALA A 528 -26.68 1.10 -14.25
CA ALA A 528 -25.72 0.86 -15.33
C ALA A 528 -25.05 -0.53 -15.19
N ALA A 529 -24.52 -1.05 -16.30
CA ALA A 529 -23.57 -2.16 -16.25
C ALA A 529 -22.29 -1.69 -15.53
N VAL A 530 -21.81 -2.40 -14.52
CA VAL A 530 -20.83 -1.85 -13.57
C VAL A 530 -19.48 -2.54 -13.66
N GLY A 531 -18.42 -1.74 -13.54
CA GLY A 531 -17.07 -2.23 -13.30
C GLY A 531 -16.76 -2.38 -11.82
N GLU A 532 -15.99 -3.41 -11.49
CA GLU A 532 -15.50 -3.68 -10.15
C GLU A 532 -14.00 -3.38 -10.08
N LEU A 533 -13.57 -2.66 -9.04
CA LEU A 533 -12.16 -2.54 -8.72
C LEU A 533 -11.69 -3.88 -8.18
N VAL A 534 -10.75 -4.53 -8.87
CA VAL A 534 -10.31 -5.91 -8.54
C VAL A 534 -8.86 -6.00 -8.10
N PHE A 535 -8.03 -5.00 -8.44
CA PHE A 535 -6.61 -5.04 -8.11
C PHE A 535 -6.06 -3.63 -7.84
N PHE A 536 -5.13 -3.55 -6.89
CA PHE A 536 -4.36 -2.35 -6.61
C PHE A 536 -2.90 -2.71 -6.30
N LEU A 537 -1.97 -2.03 -6.96
CA LEU A 537 -0.54 -2.15 -6.70
C LEU A 537 0.14 -0.79 -6.78
N HIS A 538 0.27 -0.14 -5.62
CA HIS A 538 0.91 1.16 -5.42
C HIS A 538 0.25 2.32 -6.18
N ASP A 539 0.50 2.44 -7.47
CA ASP A 539 0.02 3.48 -8.38
C ASP A 539 -0.76 2.89 -9.57
N GLU A 540 -0.96 1.58 -9.59
CA GLU A 540 -1.77 0.87 -10.59
C GLU A 540 -3.08 0.37 -9.99
N VAL A 541 -4.20 0.62 -10.66
CA VAL A 541 -5.51 0.02 -10.38
C VAL A 541 -5.98 -0.81 -11.56
N MET A 542 -6.75 -1.86 -11.29
CA MET A 542 -7.42 -2.66 -12.31
C MET A 542 -8.92 -2.70 -12.05
N VAL A 543 -9.70 -2.33 -13.05
CA VAL A 543 -11.15 -2.49 -13.06
C VAL A 543 -11.54 -3.60 -14.02
N HIS A 544 -12.36 -4.55 -13.58
CA HIS A 544 -12.98 -5.57 -14.43
C HIS A 544 -14.43 -5.15 -14.68
N CYS A 545 -14.80 -4.95 -15.94
CA CYS A 545 -16.13 -4.43 -16.28
C CYS A 545 -16.69 -5.06 -17.56
N PRO A 546 -18.01 -5.10 -17.74
CA PRO A 546 -18.63 -5.41 -19.04
C PRO A 546 -18.09 -4.49 -20.13
N GLU A 547 -17.99 -4.99 -21.37
CA GLU A 547 -17.47 -4.20 -22.50
C GLU A 547 -18.26 -2.90 -22.72
N SER A 548 -19.57 -2.93 -22.47
CA SER A 548 -20.45 -1.75 -22.56
C SER A 548 -20.14 -0.67 -21.52
N ALA A 549 -19.49 -1.01 -20.40
CA ALA A 549 -19.21 -0.11 -19.28
C ALA A 549 -17.81 0.52 -19.33
N VAL A 550 -17.00 0.19 -20.34
CA VAL A 550 -15.60 0.62 -20.42
C VAL A 550 -15.45 2.14 -20.38
N GLY A 551 -16.25 2.86 -21.18
CA GLY A 551 -16.18 4.33 -21.25
C GLY A 551 -16.46 5.01 -19.90
N ASP A 552 -17.51 4.56 -19.20
CA ASP A 552 -17.89 5.11 -17.90
C ASP A 552 -16.85 4.80 -16.82
N CYS A 553 -16.26 3.60 -16.85
CA CYS A 553 -15.21 3.22 -15.92
C CYS A 553 -13.91 4.03 -16.15
N ILE A 554 -13.51 4.26 -17.41
CA ILE A 554 -12.35 5.12 -17.72
C ILE A 554 -12.58 6.54 -17.19
N LYS A 555 -13.76 7.11 -17.46
CA LYS A 555 -14.14 8.43 -16.94
C LYS A 555 -14.10 8.47 -15.42
N ALA A 556 -14.61 7.43 -14.75
CA ALA A 556 -14.58 7.34 -13.28
C ALA A 556 -13.15 7.28 -12.74
N ILE A 557 -12.23 6.57 -13.41
CA ILE A 557 -10.81 6.49 -13.04
C ILE A 557 -10.12 7.86 -13.18
N GLU A 558 -10.30 8.53 -14.31
CA GLU A 558 -9.68 9.83 -14.61
C GLU A 558 -10.24 10.94 -13.70
N ASP A 559 -11.55 11.00 -13.52
CA ASP A 559 -12.20 11.98 -12.65
C ASP A 559 -11.80 11.76 -11.17
N SER A 560 -11.62 10.51 -10.75
CA SER A 560 -11.13 10.19 -9.40
C SER A 560 -9.69 10.64 -9.18
N ALA A 561 -8.80 10.48 -10.16
CA ALA A 561 -7.42 10.94 -10.06
C ALA A 561 -7.35 12.47 -9.97
N ASN A 562 -8.19 13.16 -10.75
CA ASN A 562 -8.34 14.62 -10.67
C ASN A 562 -8.89 15.08 -9.32
N ALA A 563 -9.91 14.39 -8.80
CA ALA A 563 -10.48 14.68 -7.48
C ALA A 563 -9.45 14.47 -6.36
N ALA A 564 -8.69 13.37 -6.39
CA ALA A 564 -7.62 13.12 -5.42
C ALA A 564 -6.55 14.23 -5.44
N LYS A 565 -6.15 14.69 -6.63
CA LYS A 565 -5.24 15.85 -6.75
C LYS A 565 -5.82 17.10 -6.09
N GLU A 566 -7.08 17.44 -6.39
CA GLU A 566 -7.73 18.65 -5.85
C GLU A 566 -7.92 18.56 -4.32
N LEU A 567 -8.26 17.39 -3.79
CA LEU A 567 -8.38 17.14 -2.35
C LEU A 567 -7.05 17.37 -1.60
N LEU A 568 -5.93 16.90 -2.15
CA LEU A 568 -4.62 16.99 -1.47
C LEU A 568 -3.93 18.34 -1.65
N PHE A 569 -3.98 18.89 -2.86
CA PHE A 569 -3.16 20.03 -3.26
C PHE A 569 -3.97 21.25 -3.69
N GLY A 570 -5.29 21.12 -3.87
CA GLY A 570 -6.12 22.17 -4.46
C GLY A 570 -5.80 22.37 -5.94
N ARG A 571 -6.05 23.59 -6.43
CA ARG A 571 -5.78 23.96 -7.82
C ARG A 571 -4.31 24.33 -8.01
N ILE A 572 -3.52 23.37 -8.47
CA ILE A 572 -2.09 23.53 -8.77
C ILE A 572 -1.80 23.31 -10.27
N PRO A 573 -0.76 23.96 -10.84
CA PRO A 573 -0.38 23.82 -12.24
C PRO A 573 0.46 22.55 -12.49
N VAL A 574 0.03 21.42 -11.93
CA VAL A 574 0.70 20.11 -12.05
C VAL A 574 -0.37 19.08 -12.43
N GLU A 575 -0.10 18.33 -13.51
CA GLU A 575 -0.97 17.24 -13.93
C GLU A 575 -0.61 15.94 -13.21
N PHE A 576 -1.59 15.07 -13.00
CA PHE A 576 -1.43 13.70 -12.49
C PHE A 576 -2.03 12.73 -13.52
N PRO A 577 -1.38 12.56 -14.68
CA PRO A 577 -1.91 11.78 -15.78
C PRO A 577 -2.00 10.30 -15.40
N VAL A 578 -3.10 9.68 -15.81
CA VAL A 578 -3.31 8.23 -15.68
C VAL A 578 -3.19 7.62 -17.07
N SER A 579 -2.29 6.65 -17.24
CA SER A 579 -2.18 5.86 -18.45
C SER A 579 -3.17 4.70 -18.36
N VAL A 580 -4.03 4.55 -19.35
CA VAL A 580 -5.09 3.53 -19.37
C VAL A 580 -4.86 2.55 -20.52
N ALA A 581 -4.94 1.26 -20.23
CA ALA A 581 -4.98 0.18 -21.21
C ALA A 581 -6.25 -0.66 -20.99
N VAL A 582 -7.00 -0.90 -22.07
CA VAL A 582 -8.18 -1.77 -22.07
C VAL A 582 -7.82 -3.06 -22.77
N VAL A 583 -7.86 -4.18 -22.05
CA VAL A 583 -7.32 -5.46 -22.53
C VAL A 583 -8.19 -6.64 -22.11
N ASP A 584 -8.11 -7.72 -22.88
CA ASP A 584 -8.66 -9.02 -22.48
C ASP A 584 -7.72 -9.75 -21.52
N SER A 585 -6.40 -9.62 -21.71
CA SER A 585 -5.38 -10.22 -20.84
C SER A 585 -4.34 -9.20 -20.39
N TYR A 586 -3.94 -9.29 -19.13
CA TYR A 586 -3.09 -8.30 -18.46
C TYR A 586 -1.68 -8.20 -19.06
N ASP A 587 -1.18 -9.23 -19.73
CA ASP A 587 0.11 -9.20 -20.43
C ASP A 587 0.14 -8.25 -21.62
N ASN A 588 -1.03 -7.85 -22.14
CA ASN A 588 -1.20 -6.88 -23.22
C ASN A 588 -1.33 -5.43 -22.72
N ALA A 589 -1.39 -5.20 -21.40
CA ALA A 589 -1.63 -3.87 -20.84
C ALA A 589 -0.40 -2.95 -20.91
N LYS A 590 0.82 -3.50 -21.03
CA LYS A 590 2.10 -2.77 -21.00
C LYS A 590 3.21 -3.43 -21.82
#